data_AF-A0A1S3PZF5-F1
#
_entry.id   AF-A0A1S3PZF5-F1
#
_cell.length_a   1.000
_cell.length_b   1.000
_cell.length_c   1.000
_cell.angle_alpha   90.00
_cell.angle_beta   90.00
_cell.angle_gamma   90.00
#
_symmetry.space_group_name_H-M   'P 1'
#
loop_
_entity.id
_entity.type
_entity.pdbx_description
1 polymer ?
#
loop_
_entity_poly.entity_id
_entity_poly.type
_entity_poly.pdbx_seq_one_letter_code
_entity_poly.pdbx_strand_id
1 'polypeptide(L)'
;MEQGELRNYLESSKDTDNVAHVEASALAPSCGEQRYNTGYADWEFTSSCQDINRMHHQRLRAIERQLQYLLDKADEYQTHLLYRHDNMQKEHFAHVVPTFLRTCQPYFTYLESTARSSLPQRTPPPMYIRLRLLDFSQKLCERLEQLVLTYASFDLLSLEETDPASVSHFYIGKCQIDSVGLSIYRYCRLAPYLAGVHTGLYKRMRWNVERPRESLQQETDGEMEGHPEEDRPVAGKERATETEYYFLCYEDAPEEPAEGGDGEGKGETVAIGNMVKMWSIGQWIQTYPDPVRDDIYEWVLCWVPQARYHRLLCLGGEEPSACNATDCLLGALFSQQSLVEGPSRETT
;
A
#
# COMPACT_ATOMS: atom_id res chain seq x y z
N MET A 1 21.23 -70.22 -5.11
CA MET A 1 22.46 -70.60 -4.38
C MET A 1 23.05 -69.28 -3.91
N GLU A 2 22.54 -68.69 -2.83
CA GLU A 2 22.80 -69.08 -1.42
C GLU A 2 24.29 -69.35 -1.18
N GLN A 3 24.95 -68.90 -0.13
CA GLN A 3 24.72 -68.02 1.03
C GLN A 3 26.12 -67.89 1.66
N GLY A 4 26.33 -66.94 2.57
CA GLY A 4 27.52 -66.88 3.42
C GLY A 4 27.77 -65.47 3.92
N GLU A 5 26.94 -64.94 4.82
CA GLU A 5 27.12 -65.02 6.30
C GLU A 5 28.22 -64.04 6.80
N LEU A 6 28.10 -63.27 7.87
CA LEU A 6 27.10 -63.05 8.92
C LEU A 6 27.67 -61.95 9.86
N ARG A 7 26.77 -61.39 10.70
CA ARG A 7 26.98 -60.69 11.99
C ARG A 7 27.14 -59.17 11.93
N ASN A 8 26.06 -58.43 12.21
CA ASN A 8 25.44 -58.14 13.53
C ASN A 8 26.20 -57.06 14.30
N TYR A 9 25.54 -55.94 14.63
CA TYR A 9 25.21 -55.60 16.03
C TYR A 9 24.23 -54.41 16.12
N LEU A 10 23.14 -54.69 16.84
CA LEU A 10 22.34 -53.85 17.75
C LEU A 10 21.65 -52.57 17.23
N GLU A 11 20.33 -52.56 17.00
CA GLU A 11 19.21 -52.39 17.97
C GLU A 11 19.14 -50.99 18.61
N SER A 12 18.11 -50.20 18.28
CA SER A 12 17.03 -49.88 19.21
C SER A 12 16.11 -48.81 18.61
N SER A 13 14.86 -49.21 18.41
CA SER A 13 13.69 -48.38 18.11
C SER A 13 13.39 -47.40 19.26
N LYS A 14 12.90 -46.21 18.90
CA LYS A 14 11.75 -45.64 19.61
C LYS A 14 10.93 -44.73 18.70
N ASP A 15 9.67 -45.13 18.61
CA ASP A 15 8.52 -44.50 17.98
C ASP A 15 8.19 -43.09 18.50
N THR A 16 7.46 -42.36 17.63
CA THR A 16 6.38 -41.40 17.90
C THR A 16 6.63 -40.24 18.86
N ASP A 17 6.62 -39.00 18.35
CA ASP A 17 5.47 -38.11 18.58
C ASP A 17 5.64 -36.71 17.94
N ASN A 18 4.49 -36.09 17.68
CA ASN A 18 4.23 -34.66 17.47
C ASN A 18 4.28 -34.12 16.02
N VAL A 19 3.20 -34.45 15.30
CA VAL A 19 2.49 -33.47 14.47
C VAL A 19 2.07 -32.31 15.37
N ALA A 20 2.70 -31.14 15.21
CA ALA A 20 2.24 -29.90 15.81
C ALA A 20 2.03 -28.85 14.71
N HIS A 21 0.74 -28.55 14.50
CA HIS A 21 0.19 -27.40 13.80
C HIS A 21 1.06 -26.13 13.95
N VAL A 22 1.47 -25.55 12.83
CA VAL A 22 1.98 -24.18 12.78
C VAL A 22 0.89 -23.30 12.16
N GLU A 23 -0.04 -22.87 13.00
CA GLU A 23 -0.91 -21.72 12.74
C GLU A 23 -0.64 -20.70 13.84
N ALA A 24 0.35 -19.84 13.60
CA ALA A 24 0.56 -18.62 14.37
C ALA A 24 0.16 -17.45 13.48
N SER A 25 -1.15 -17.21 13.39
CA SER A 25 -1.69 -16.02 12.75
C SER A 25 -1.13 -14.77 13.44
N ALA A 26 -0.52 -13.88 12.66
CA ALA A 26 -0.10 -12.56 13.09
C ALA A 26 -1.34 -11.71 13.43
N LEU A 27 -1.87 -11.90 14.64
CA LEU A 27 -2.97 -11.09 15.17
C LEU A 27 -2.43 -9.72 15.57
N ALA A 28 -3.09 -8.68 15.08
CA ALA A 28 -2.88 -7.31 15.56
C ALA A 28 -3.22 -7.22 17.06
N PRO A 29 -2.60 -6.28 17.82
CA PRO A 29 -2.97 -6.04 19.20
C PRO A 29 -4.48 -5.77 19.31
N SER A 30 -5.17 -6.51 20.18
CA SER A 30 -6.61 -6.37 20.41
C SER A 30 -6.97 -4.91 20.71
N CYS A 31 -7.78 -4.31 19.83
CA CYS A 31 -8.52 -3.10 20.15
C CYS A 31 -9.65 -3.50 21.10
N GLY A 32 -9.59 -3.02 22.35
CA GLY A 32 -10.59 -3.38 23.36
C GLY A 32 -12.00 -3.01 22.92
N GLU A 33 -12.88 -4.01 22.85
CA GLU A 33 -14.32 -3.84 22.83
C GLU A 33 -14.78 -3.21 24.16
N GLN A 34 -15.31 -2.00 24.08
CA GLN A 34 -15.89 -1.33 25.23
C GLN A 34 -17.33 -1.83 25.38
N ARG A 35 -17.55 -2.70 26.39
CA ARG A 35 -18.89 -3.17 26.75
C ARG A 35 -19.78 -1.98 27.12
N TYR A 36 -20.90 -1.85 26.42
CA TYR A 36 -22.00 -0.99 26.82
C TYR A 36 -22.51 -1.46 28.18
N ASN A 37 -22.33 -0.64 29.22
CA ASN A 37 -23.06 -0.78 30.48
C ASN A 37 -23.75 0.56 30.74
N THR A 38 -25.07 0.54 30.58
CA THR A 38 -26.02 1.53 31.07
C THR A 38 -25.97 1.54 32.60
N GLY A 39 -25.54 2.67 33.17
CA GLY A 39 -25.55 2.86 34.62
C GLY A 39 -24.81 4.14 34.98
N TYR A 40 -25.57 5.20 35.26
CA TYR A 40 -25.09 6.46 35.81
C TYR A 40 -24.19 6.21 37.02
N ALA A 41 -22.91 6.58 36.91
CA ALA A 41 -22.08 6.95 38.04
C ALA A 41 -20.98 7.90 37.55
N ASP A 42 -21.06 9.12 38.08
CA ASP A 42 -20.11 10.22 37.98
C ASP A 42 -18.76 9.81 38.61
N TRP A 43 -17.76 9.51 37.79
CA TRP A 43 -16.39 9.21 38.22
C TRP A 43 -15.43 10.01 37.32
N GLU A 44 -15.07 11.20 37.78
CA GLU A 44 -13.96 12.00 37.26
C GLU A 44 -12.67 11.17 37.25
N PHE A 45 -12.28 10.67 36.08
CA PHE A 45 -10.95 10.09 35.87
C PHE A 45 -10.02 11.18 35.34
N THR A 46 -9.50 12.03 36.23
CA THR A 46 -8.31 12.83 35.92
C THR A 46 -7.08 11.92 36.00
N SER A 47 -6.85 11.10 34.97
CA SER A 47 -5.60 10.37 34.81
C SER A 47 -4.47 11.37 34.58
N SER A 48 -3.36 11.25 35.33
CA SER A 48 -2.26 12.20 35.24
C SER A 48 -1.57 12.11 33.86
N CYS A 49 -1.06 13.23 33.35
CA CYS A 49 -0.31 13.25 32.08
C CYS A 49 0.88 12.27 32.06
N GLN A 50 1.43 11.93 33.23
CA GLN A 50 2.54 10.98 33.36
C GLN A 50 2.08 9.53 33.13
N ASP A 51 0.88 9.17 33.58
CA ASP A 51 0.33 7.83 33.40
C ASP A 51 -0.04 7.57 31.93
N ILE A 52 -0.60 8.58 31.26
CA ILE A 52 -0.92 8.54 29.83
C ILE A 52 0.35 8.36 29.00
N ASN A 53 1.38 9.16 29.28
CA ASN A 53 2.67 9.03 28.60
C ASN A 53 3.31 7.66 28.82
N ARG A 54 3.26 7.12 30.04
CA ARG A 54 3.81 5.80 30.36
C ARG A 54 3.08 4.69 29.58
N MET A 55 1.75 4.76 29.49
CA MET A 55 0.95 3.82 28.69
C MET A 55 1.32 3.87 27.20
N HIS A 56 1.46 5.07 26.64
CA HIS A 56 1.88 5.24 25.24
C HIS A 56 3.27 4.65 24.96
N HIS A 57 4.24 4.88 25.85
CA HIS A 57 5.58 4.30 25.72
C HIS A 57 5.56 2.78 25.81
N GLN A 58 4.75 2.20 26.69
CA GLN A 58 4.63 0.75 26.81
C GLN A 58 3.99 0.12 25.56
N ARG A 59 2.97 0.76 24.99
CA ARG A 59 2.37 0.35 23.71
C ARG A 59 3.37 0.44 22.56
N LEU A 60 4.11 1.55 22.46
CA LEU A 60 5.15 1.72 21.45
C LEU A 60 6.23 0.64 21.51
N ARG A 61 6.67 0.25 22.72
CA ARG A 61 7.63 -0.85 22.88
C ARG A 61 7.10 -2.19 22.37
N ALA A 62 5.80 -2.47 22.56
CA ALA A 62 5.20 -3.69 22.03
C ALA A 62 5.17 -3.69 20.50
N ILE A 63 4.81 -2.55 19.90
CA ILE A 63 4.81 -2.34 18.45
C ILE A 63 6.23 -2.47 17.88
N GLU A 64 7.22 -1.86 18.53
CA GLU A 64 8.64 -1.93 18.14
C GLU A 64 9.20 -3.36 18.22
N ARG A 65 8.80 -4.15 19.22
CA ARG A 65 9.17 -5.57 19.28
C ARG A 65 8.59 -6.37 18.11
N GLN A 66 7.36 -6.06 17.71
CA GLN A 66 6.74 -6.70 16.56
C GLN A 66 7.46 -6.29 15.26
N LEU A 67 7.85 -5.02 15.11
CA LEU A 67 8.72 -4.59 14.01
C LEU A 67 10.00 -5.42 13.98
N GLN A 68 10.72 -5.51 15.11
CA GLN A 68 11.99 -6.22 15.17
C GLN A 68 11.82 -7.68 14.77
N TYR A 69 10.78 -8.36 15.25
CA TYR A 69 10.47 -9.72 14.83
C TYR A 69 10.28 -9.84 13.30
N LEU A 70 9.55 -8.91 12.67
CA LEU A 70 9.34 -8.92 11.22
C LEU A 70 10.64 -8.63 10.45
N LEU A 71 11.48 -7.72 10.96
CA LEU A 71 12.79 -7.45 10.37
C LEU A 71 13.70 -8.68 10.47
N ASP A 72 13.80 -9.28 11.66
CA ASP A 72 14.61 -10.50 11.89
C ASP A 72 14.13 -11.66 11.00
N LYS A 73 12.82 -11.78 10.79
CA LYS A 73 12.26 -12.79 9.88
C LYS A 73 12.61 -12.53 8.41
N ALA A 74 12.61 -11.27 7.97
CA ALA A 74 13.09 -10.92 6.64
C ALA A 74 14.58 -11.27 6.47
N ASP A 75 15.40 -11.00 7.50
CA ASP A 75 16.83 -11.34 7.53
C ASP A 75 17.08 -12.84 7.47
N GLU A 76 16.29 -13.63 8.21
CA GLU A 76 16.32 -15.09 8.18
C GLU A 76 16.03 -15.61 6.77
N TYR A 77 14.97 -15.12 6.11
CA TYR A 77 14.62 -15.53 4.74
C TYR A 77 15.68 -15.15 3.72
N GLN A 78 16.31 -13.99 3.87
CA GLN A 78 17.41 -13.58 3.00
C GLN A 78 18.66 -14.45 3.23
N THR A 79 18.99 -14.73 4.49
CA THR A 79 20.12 -15.57 4.88
C THR A 79 19.95 -17.00 4.36
N HIS A 80 18.76 -17.60 4.54
CA HIS A 80 18.44 -18.94 4.05
C HIS A 80 18.56 -19.05 2.52
N LEU A 81 18.23 -17.97 1.80
CA LEU A 81 18.40 -17.90 0.35
C LEU A 81 19.88 -17.87 -0.06
N LEU A 82 20.71 -17.09 0.65
CA LEU A 82 22.13 -16.92 0.32
C LEU A 82 22.99 -18.15 0.63
N TYR A 83 22.68 -18.89 1.72
CA TYR A 83 23.43 -20.09 2.12
C TYR A 83 22.88 -21.40 1.51
N ARG A 84 22.16 -21.27 0.39
CA ARG A 84 21.54 -22.39 -0.31
C ARG A 84 22.58 -23.35 -0.90
N HIS A 85 22.38 -24.64 -0.70
CA HIS A 85 23.20 -25.70 -1.29
C HIS A 85 22.49 -26.53 -2.38
N ASP A 86 21.15 -26.48 -2.50
CA ASP A 86 20.40 -27.39 -3.39
C ASP A 86 19.30 -26.72 -4.22
N ASN A 87 19.27 -27.02 -5.52
CA ASN A 87 18.40 -26.39 -6.52
C ASN A 87 16.94 -26.91 -6.52
N MET A 88 16.65 -27.98 -5.76
CA MET A 88 15.37 -28.70 -5.75
C MET A 88 14.20 -27.99 -5.04
N GLN A 89 14.42 -26.85 -4.37
CA GLN A 89 13.41 -26.16 -3.52
C GLN A 89 12.85 -24.85 -4.11
N LYS A 90 13.05 -24.57 -5.42
CA LYS A 90 12.68 -23.27 -6.02
C LYS A 90 11.20 -22.91 -5.81
N GLU A 91 10.30 -23.87 -6.00
CA GLU A 91 8.86 -23.68 -5.85
C GLU A 91 8.47 -23.31 -4.42
N HIS A 92 9.08 -23.95 -3.41
CA HIS A 92 8.85 -23.61 -2.02
C HIS A 92 9.26 -22.17 -1.71
N PHE A 93 10.45 -21.77 -2.17
CA PHE A 93 10.97 -20.40 -1.97
C PHE A 93 10.15 -19.33 -2.70
N ALA A 94 9.57 -19.66 -3.86
CA ALA A 94 8.70 -18.74 -4.61
C ALA A 94 7.47 -18.31 -3.79
N HIS A 95 6.99 -19.15 -2.86
CA HIS A 95 5.84 -18.84 -2.01
C HIS A 95 6.19 -18.17 -0.68
N VAL A 96 7.45 -18.21 -0.24
CA VAL A 96 7.90 -17.65 1.05
C VAL A 96 7.63 -16.14 1.10
N VAL A 97 8.12 -15.39 0.10
CA VAL A 97 8.00 -13.94 0.08
C VAL A 97 6.55 -13.46 -0.09
N PRO A 98 5.75 -13.96 -1.07
CA PRO A 98 4.33 -13.58 -1.17
C PRO A 98 3.53 -13.85 0.10
N THR A 99 3.82 -14.97 0.78
CA THR A 99 3.16 -15.31 2.04
C THR A 99 3.59 -14.38 3.16
N PHE A 100 4.89 -14.11 3.27
CA PHE A 100 5.41 -13.19 4.27
C PHE A 100 4.87 -11.77 4.10
N LEU A 101 4.82 -11.25 2.86
CA LEU A 101 4.20 -9.96 2.55
C LEU A 101 2.75 -9.89 3.04
N ARG A 102 1.95 -10.95 2.86
CA ARG A 102 0.59 -11.05 3.39
C ARG A 102 0.57 -11.02 4.93
N THR A 103 1.49 -11.70 5.60
CA THR A 103 1.58 -11.67 7.07
C THR A 103 1.95 -10.29 7.63
N CYS A 104 2.64 -9.44 6.85
CA CYS A 104 2.97 -8.06 7.24
C CYS A 104 1.80 -7.08 7.08
N GLN A 105 0.77 -7.38 6.27
CA GLN A 105 -0.31 -6.44 5.95
C GLN A 105 -1.09 -5.93 7.18
N PRO A 106 -1.43 -6.75 8.19
CA PRO A 106 -2.11 -6.26 9.39
C PRO A 106 -1.24 -5.27 10.18
N TYR A 107 0.07 -5.50 10.24
CA TYR A 107 1.01 -4.62 10.93
C TYR A 107 1.10 -3.26 10.22
N PHE A 108 1.28 -3.24 8.90
CA PHE A 108 1.21 -2.02 8.11
C PHE A 108 -0.11 -1.27 8.30
N THR A 109 -1.23 -1.98 8.18
CA THR A 109 -2.56 -1.39 8.39
C THR A 109 -2.67 -0.74 9.76
N TYR A 110 -2.19 -1.38 10.81
CA TYR A 110 -2.21 -0.83 12.16
C TYR A 110 -1.39 0.45 12.27
N LEU A 111 -0.15 0.47 11.74
CA LEU A 111 0.73 1.64 11.78
C LEU A 111 0.11 2.82 11.01
N GLU A 112 -0.26 2.58 9.76
CA GLU A 112 -0.83 3.57 8.83
C GLU A 112 -2.15 4.14 9.35
N SER A 113 -3.08 3.27 9.75
CA SER A 113 -4.38 3.72 10.25
C SER A 113 -4.25 4.48 11.56
N THR A 114 -3.38 4.05 12.48
CA THR A 114 -3.20 4.72 13.77
C THR A 114 -2.47 6.06 13.62
N ALA A 115 -1.54 6.16 12.67
CA ALA A 115 -0.79 7.37 12.43
C ALA A 115 -1.55 8.41 11.61
N ARG A 116 -2.39 7.99 10.65
CA ARG A 116 -2.99 8.92 9.66
C ARG A 116 -4.49 9.08 9.78
N SER A 117 -5.22 8.13 10.37
CA SER A 117 -6.68 8.20 10.31
C SER A 117 -7.25 9.30 11.20
N SER A 118 -8.21 10.03 10.65
CA SER A 118 -9.04 11.02 11.34
C SER A 118 -10.46 10.49 11.37
N LEU A 119 -10.95 10.13 12.56
CA LEU A 119 -12.31 9.67 12.77
C LEU A 119 -12.98 10.59 13.79
N PRO A 120 -14.23 11.04 13.58
CA PRO A 120 -14.91 12.00 14.47
C PRO A 120 -14.95 11.59 15.94
N GLN A 121 -14.92 10.28 16.22
CA GLN A 121 -15.04 9.72 17.56
C GLN A 121 -13.70 9.37 18.23
N ARG A 122 -12.56 9.61 17.55
CA ARG A 122 -11.25 9.17 18.04
C ARG A 122 -10.26 10.32 18.09
N THR A 123 -9.81 10.64 19.30
CA THR A 123 -8.71 11.60 19.48
C THR A 123 -7.43 11.06 18.83
N PRO A 124 -6.78 11.82 17.93
CA PRO A 124 -5.55 11.38 17.29
C PRO A 124 -4.42 11.22 18.32
N PRO A 125 -3.51 10.24 18.15
CA PRO A 125 -2.35 10.12 19.02
C PRO A 125 -1.46 11.37 18.95
N PRO A 126 -0.68 11.66 20.00
CA PRO A 126 0.35 12.69 19.96
C PRO A 126 1.27 12.58 18.74
N MET A 127 1.70 13.71 18.20
CA MET A 127 2.48 13.78 16.94
C MET A 127 3.74 12.91 16.97
N TYR A 128 4.47 12.89 18.08
CA TYR A 128 5.67 12.07 18.21
C TYR A 128 5.39 10.56 18.09
N ILE A 129 4.20 10.10 18.51
CA ILE A 129 3.79 8.71 18.35
C ILE A 129 3.51 8.44 16.88
N ARG A 130 2.73 9.32 16.23
CA ARG A 130 2.39 9.20 14.81
C ARG A 130 3.67 9.09 13.98
N LEU A 131 4.61 10.00 14.15
CA LEU A 131 5.91 9.99 13.46
C LEU A 131 6.69 8.69 13.70
N ARG A 132 6.69 8.15 14.93
CA ARG A 132 7.36 6.87 15.22
C ARG A 132 6.69 5.67 14.54
N LEU A 133 5.36 5.64 14.47
CA LEU A 133 4.65 4.59 13.74
C LEU A 133 4.94 4.64 12.23
N LEU A 134 5.05 5.84 11.68
CA LEU A 134 5.42 6.05 10.27
C LEU A 134 6.86 5.63 9.99
N ASP A 135 7.79 5.95 10.88
CA ASP A 135 9.18 5.46 10.81
C ASP A 135 9.24 3.92 10.83
N PHE A 136 8.42 3.26 11.66
CA PHE A 136 8.32 1.80 11.66
C PHE A 136 7.76 1.24 10.34
N SER A 137 6.77 1.91 9.75
CA SER A 137 6.18 1.55 8.45
C SER A 137 7.25 1.65 7.36
N GLN A 138 7.99 2.76 7.32
CA GLN A 138 9.06 3.00 6.37
C GLN A 138 10.17 1.95 6.46
N LYS A 139 10.66 1.64 7.68
CA LYS A 139 11.71 0.64 7.89
C LYS A 139 11.30 -0.75 7.41
N LEU A 140 10.08 -1.18 7.72
CA LEU A 140 9.59 -2.47 7.25
C LEU A 140 9.41 -2.48 5.73
N CYS A 141 8.87 -1.39 5.16
CA CYS A 141 8.71 -1.25 3.71
C CYS A 141 10.03 -1.42 2.97
N GLU A 142 11.09 -0.70 3.40
CA GLU A 142 12.43 -0.79 2.80
C GLU A 142 13.01 -2.21 2.91
N ARG A 143 12.85 -2.85 4.08
CA ARG A 143 13.37 -4.21 4.28
C ARG A 143 12.67 -5.25 3.41
N LEU A 144 11.34 -5.15 3.29
CA LEU A 144 10.56 -6.03 2.43
C LEU A 144 10.87 -5.80 0.95
N GLU A 145 11.06 -4.55 0.54
CA GLU A 145 11.49 -4.23 -0.83
C GLU A 145 12.84 -4.89 -1.15
N GLN A 146 13.82 -4.78 -0.26
CA GLN A 146 15.12 -5.46 -0.40
C GLN A 146 14.98 -6.98 -0.47
N LEU A 147 14.12 -7.58 0.37
CA LEU A 147 13.86 -9.02 0.37
C LEU A 147 13.28 -9.47 -0.98
N VAL A 148 12.26 -8.76 -1.49
CA VAL A 148 11.63 -9.06 -2.79
C VAL A 148 12.63 -8.94 -3.93
N LEU A 149 13.41 -7.86 -3.96
CA LEU A 149 14.45 -7.64 -4.97
C LEU A 149 15.53 -8.72 -4.93
N THR A 150 15.91 -9.18 -3.73
CA THR A 150 16.86 -10.27 -3.59
C THR A 150 16.28 -11.57 -4.15
N TYR A 151 15.05 -11.95 -3.80
CA TYR A 151 14.44 -13.17 -4.34
C TYR A 151 14.26 -13.10 -5.87
N ALA A 152 13.89 -11.93 -6.39
CA ALA A 152 13.80 -11.70 -7.83
C ALA A 152 15.16 -11.86 -8.54
N SER A 153 16.28 -11.47 -7.90
CA SER A 153 17.61 -11.64 -8.51
C SER A 153 18.09 -13.10 -8.58
N PHE A 154 17.44 -14.02 -7.86
CA PHE A 154 17.66 -15.47 -7.96
C PHE A 154 16.64 -16.16 -8.88
N ASP A 155 15.86 -15.39 -9.66
CA ASP A 155 14.79 -15.87 -10.55
C ASP A 155 13.73 -16.71 -9.81
N LEU A 156 13.47 -16.38 -8.54
CA LEU A 156 12.43 -17.03 -7.72
C LEU A 156 11.11 -16.29 -7.76
N LEU A 157 11.12 -15.01 -8.15
CA LEU A 157 9.94 -14.16 -8.24
C LEU A 157 9.99 -13.35 -9.53
N SER A 158 8.86 -13.26 -10.22
CA SER A 158 8.64 -12.29 -11.28
C SER A 158 8.21 -10.95 -10.68
N LEU A 159 8.70 -9.85 -11.25
CA LEU A 159 8.28 -8.48 -10.91
C LEU A 159 7.51 -7.82 -12.07
N GLU A 160 7.16 -8.56 -13.11
CA GLU A 160 6.46 -8.04 -14.28
C GLU A 160 4.95 -7.96 -14.03
N GLU A 161 4.34 -6.77 -14.16
CA GLU A 161 2.89 -6.59 -13.93
C GLU A 161 2.00 -7.44 -14.84
N THR A 162 2.50 -7.85 -16.01
CA THR A 162 1.77 -8.72 -16.96
C THR A 162 1.71 -10.18 -16.51
N ASP A 163 2.57 -10.58 -15.56
CA ASP A 163 2.56 -11.94 -15.01
C ASP A 163 1.59 -12.01 -13.81
N PRO A 164 0.55 -12.87 -13.87
CA PRO A 164 -0.42 -13.02 -12.78
C PRO A 164 0.20 -13.58 -11.48
N ALA A 165 1.35 -14.24 -11.54
CA ALA A 165 2.07 -14.73 -10.36
C ALA A 165 3.11 -13.72 -9.83
N SER A 166 3.18 -12.51 -10.41
CA SER A 166 4.19 -11.52 -10.06
C SER A 166 4.01 -10.91 -8.68
N VAL A 167 5.12 -10.46 -8.11
CA VAL A 167 5.20 -9.64 -6.90
C VAL A 167 5.70 -8.23 -7.27
N SER A 168 5.10 -7.64 -8.30
CA SER A 168 5.46 -6.31 -8.82
C SER A 168 5.31 -5.20 -7.77
N HIS A 169 4.31 -5.33 -6.90
CA HIS A 169 4.01 -4.41 -5.83
C HIS A 169 3.46 -5.13 -4.59
N PHE A 170 3.51 -4.49 -3.44
CA PHE A 170 2.91 -4.99 -2.20
C PHE A 170 2.20 -3.88 -1.43
N TYR A 171 1.24 -4.29 -0.61
CA TYR A 171 0.43 -3.42 0.23
C TYR A 171 1.23 -2.95 1.46
N ILE A 172 1.26 -1.64 1.69
CA ILE A 172 1.97 -1.01 2.81
C ILE A 172 1.05 -0.30 3.80
N GLY A 173 -0.26 -0.57 3.71
CA GLY A 173 -1.25 -0.18 4.71
C GLY A 173 -2.39 0.64 4.14
N LYS A 174 -3.27 1.08 5.04
CA LYS A 174 -4.43 1.91 4.72
C LYS A 174 -4.75 2.86 5.86
N CYS A 175 -5.36 3.98 5.54
CA CYS A 175 -5.90 4.92 6.51
C CYS A 175 -7.26 5.46 6.06
N GLN A 176 -7.99 6.07 6.99
CA GLN A 176 -9.26 6.70 6.71
C GLN A 176 -9.25 8.13 7.22
N ILE A 177 -9.50 9.09 6.34
CA ILE A 177 -9.60 10.50 6.70
C ILE A 177 -11.03 10.92 6.40
N ASP A 178 -11.78 11.17 7.46
CA ASP A 178 -13.21 11.45 7.42
C ASP A 178 -13.98 10.33 6.69
N SER A 179 -14.54 10.61 5.51
CA SER A 179 -15.27 9.65 4.69
C SER A 179 -14.40 8.98 3.62
N VAL A 180 -13.15 9.41 3.45
CA VAL A 180 -12.25 8.97 2.39
C VAL A 180 -11.33 7.85 2.89
N GLY A 181 -11.41 6.69 2.24
CA GLY A 181 -10.49 5.57 2.44
C GLY A 181 -9.27 5.69 1.54
N LEU A 182 -8.09 5.37 2.07
CA LEU A 182 -6.84 5.33 1.30
C LEU A 182 -6.14 3.99 1.51
N SER A 183 -5.89 3.24 0.44
CA SER A 183 -5.03 2.04 0.45
C SER A 183 -3.72 2.32 -0.28
N ILE A 184 -2.60 1.87 0.28
CA ILE A 184 -1.24 2.26 -0.14
C ILE A 184 -0.48 1.04 -0.63
N TYR A 185 0.17 1.16 -1.79
CA TYR A 185 0.96 0.10 -2.41
C TYR A 185 2.33 0.61 -2.87
N ARG A 186 3.37 -0.20 -2.65
CA ARG A 186 4.74 0.07 -3.07
C ARG A 186 5.13 -0.84 -4.23
N TYR A 187 5.67 -0.26 -5.30
CA TYR A 187 6.27 -1.03 -6.39
C TYR A 187 7.71 -1.39 -6.07
N CYS A 188 8.07 -2.66 -6.23
CA CYS A 188 9.40 -3.20 -5.93
C CYS A 188 10.44 -2.77 -6.97
N ARG A 189 10.00 -2.53 -8.21
CA ARG A 189 10.80 -2.03 -9.32
C ARG A 189 10.03 -0.92 -10.01
N LEU A 190 10.74 0.03 -10.63
CA LEU A 190 10.13 1.02 -11.51
C LEU A 190 9.38 0.32 -12.65
N ALA A 191 8.05 0.39 -12.60
CA ALA A 191 7.16 -0.27 -13.55
C ALA A 191 6.59 0.76 -14.54
N PRO A 192 6.53 0.50 -15.85
CA PRO A 192 5.94 1.43 -16.81
C PRO A 192 4.53 1.86 -16.40
N TYR A 193 4.20 3.15 -16.51
CA TYR A 193 2.91 3.71 -16.10
C TYR A 193 1.72 2.92 -16.66
N LEU A 194 1.76 2.61 -17.96
CA LEU A 194 0.85 1.68 -18.61
C LEU A 194 1.60 0.39 -18.95
N ALA A 195 0.98 -0.76 -18.67
CA ALA A 195 1.56 -2.05 -19.02
C ALA A 195 1.81 -2.11 -20.54
N GLY A 196 2.97 -2.59 -20.99
CA GLY A 196 3.23 -2.78 -22.43
C GLY A 196 3.39 -1.51 -23.29
N VAL A 197 3.30 -0.29 -22.72
CA VAL A 197 3.51 0.98 -23.46
C VAL A 197 4.60 1.80 -22.78
N HIS A 198 5.57 2.25 -23.56
CA HIS A 198 6.65 3.11 -23.06
C HIS A 198 6.19 4.57 -23.08
N THR A 199 5.71 5.06 -21.94
CA THR A 199 5.28 6.45 -21.77
C THR A 199 6.39 7.38 -21.28
N GLY A 200 7.56 6.83 -20.91
CA GLY A 200 8.61 7.56 -20.20
C GLY A 200 8.32 7.80 -18.71
N LEU A 201 7.12 7.42 -18.23
CA LEU A 201 6.71 7.50 -16.84
C LEU A 201 6.78 6.12 -16.19
N TYR A 202 7.38 6.04 -15.00
CA TYR A 202 7.51 4.80 -14.25
C TYR A 202 6.90 4.94 -12.86
N LYS A 203 6.02 4.00 -12.49
CA LYS A 203 5.37 3.91 -11.19
C LYS A 203 6.35 3.48 -10.12
N ARG A 204 6.18 4.10 -8.95
CA ARG A 204 6.89 3.77 -7.72
C ARG A 204 5.96 3.51 -6.54
N MET A 205 4.82 4.17 -6.49
CA MET A 205 3.75 3.90 -5.53
C MET A 205 2.39 4.03 -6.20
N ARG A 206 1.39 3.34 -5.64
CA ARG A 206 -0.03 3.49 -5.98
C ARG A 206 -0.83 3.77 -4.71
N TRP A 207 -1.78 4.67 -4.83
CA TRP A 207 -2.83 4.86 -3.84
C TRP A 207 -4.18 4.62 -4.48
N ASN A 208 -5.04 3.88 -3.77
CA ASN A 208 -6.44 3.75 -4.11
C ASN A 208 -7.20 4.66 -3.13
N VAL A 209 -7.92 5.64 -3.66
CA VAL A 209 -8.72 6.59 -2.89
C VAL A 209 -10.19 6.23 -3.07
N GLU A 210 -10.82 5.76 -2.01
CA GLU A 210 -12.22 5.34 -1.99
C GLU A 210 -13.06 6.48 -1.41
N ARG A 211 -13.99 7.02 -2.22
CA ARG A 211 -14.97 8.02 -1.77
C ARG A 211 -16.37 7.42 -1.77
N PRO A 212 -17.22 7.74 -0.76
CA PRO A 212 -18.63 7.37 -0.83
C PRO A 212 -19.26 8.07 -2.03
N ARG A 213 -19.95 7.32 -2.89
CA ARG A 213 -20.73 7.95 -3.97
C ARG A 213 -21.92 8.65 -3.32
N GLU A 214 -21.97 9.96 -3.43
CA GLU A 214 -23.17 10.71 -3.10
C GLU A 214 -24.25 10.27 -4.08
N SER A 215 -25.33 9.68 -3.57
CA SER A 215 -26.49 9.34 -4.38
C SER A 215 -27.06 10.62 -4.96
N LEU A 216 -26.82 10.86 -6.25
CA LEU A 216 -27.62 11.77 -7.07
C LEU A 216 -29.07 11.26 -7.04
N GLN A 217 -29.79 11.68 -6.02
CA GLN A 217 -31.23 11.58 -5.89
C GLN A 217 -31.73 12.95 -5.41
N GLN A 218 -31.43 13.96 -6.21
CA GLN A 218 -32.14 15.23 -6.16
C GLN A 218 -32.93 15.34 -7.46
N GLU A 219 -34.24 15.15 -7.31
CA GLU A 219 -35.28 15.78 -8.11
C GLU A 219 -35.38 15.36 -9.59
N THR A 220 -35.94 14.18 -9.80
CA THR A 220 -37.08 14.11 -10.73
C THR A 220 -38.29 13.66 -9.91
N ASP A 221 -38.97 14.64 -9.31
CA ASP A 221 -40.38 14.51 -8.96
C ASP A 221 -41.15 14.27 -10.28
N GLY A 222 -41.33 13.00 -10.60
CA GLY A 222 -42.20 12.51 -11.64
C GLY A 222 -43.02 11.39 -11.01
N GLU A 223 -44.19 11.76 -10.51
CA GLU A 223 -45.21 10.84 -10.01
C GLU A 223 -45.44 9.70 -11.01
N MET A 224 -45.22 8.46 -10.58
CA MET A 224 -45.95 7.33 -11.15
C MET A 224 -46.20 6.30 -10.06
N GLU A 225 -47.45 6.33 -9.57
CA GLU A 225 -48.07 5.25 -8.81
C GLU A 225 -48.08 3.96 -9.65
N GLY A 226 -47.86 2.80 -8.99
CA GLY A 226 -48.48 1.55 -9.41
C GLY A 226 -47.59 0.31 -9.51
N HIS A 227 -47.81 -0.59 -8.54
CA HIS A 227 -47.66 -2.06 -8.55
C HIS A 227 -46.40 -2.71 -7.94
N PRO A 228 -46.58 -3.63 -6.97
CA PRO A 228 -45.51 -4.47 -6.43
C PRO A 228 -45.42 -5.78 -7.22
N GLU A 229 -44.30 -6.03 -7.87
CA GLU A 229 -43.92 -7.38 -8.29
C GLU A 229 -42.61 -7.76 -7.60
N GLU A 230 -42.74 -8.82 -6.80
CA GLU A 230 -41.68 -9.58 -6.14
C GLU A 230 -40.74 -10.24 -7.18
N ASP A 231 -39.60 -10.74 -6.70
CA ASP A 231 -38.52 -11.42 -7.44
C ASP A 231 -37.48 -10.54 -8.14
N ARG A 232 -36.59 -9.95 -7.33
CA ARG A 232 -35.17 -9.82 -7.66
C ARG A 232 -34.31 -10.20 -6.47
N PRO A 233 -33.21 -10.96 -6.65
CA PRO A 233 -32.31 -11.27 -5.56
C PRO A 233 -31.70 -9.96 -5.07
N VAL A 234 -31.82 -9.73 -3.76
CA VAL A 234 -31.16 -8.64 -3.03
C VAL A 234 -29.67 -8.96 -3.00
N ALA A 235 -28.98 -8.74 -4.12
CA ALA A 235 -27.54 -8.56 -4.13
C ALA A 235 -27.27 -7.24 -3.39
N GLY A 236 -26.38 -7.30 -2.39
CA GLY A 236 -26.19 -6.26 -1.40
C GLY A 236 -26.10 -4.87 -1.99
N LYS A 237 -26.80 -3.91 -1.35
CA LYS A 237 -26.42 -2.50 -1.39
C LYS A 237 -25.05 -2.35 -0.72
N GLU A 238 -24.00 -2.87 -1.34
CA GLU A 238 -22.68 -2.30 -1.15
C GLU A 238 -22.83 -0.84 -1.57
N ARG A 239 -22.56 0.09 -0.66
CA ARG A 239 -22.48 1.51 -1.03
C ARG A 239 -21.49 1.56 -2.17
N ALA A 240 -21.93 1.84 -3.38
CA ALA A 240 -21.02 1.99 -4.51
C ALA A 240 -20.01 3.07 -4.10
N THR A 241 -18.77 2.70 -3.86
CA THR A 241 -17.68 3.63 -3.59
C THR A 241 -16.99 3.90 -4.92
N GLU A 242 -16.76 5.17 -5.22
CA GLU A 242 -15.93 5.53 -6.36
C GLU A 242 -14.46 5.41 -5.93
N THR A 243 -13.70 4.61 -6.68
CA THR A 243 -12.27 4.40 -6.41
C THR A 243 -11.44 5.12 -7.45
N GLU A 244 -10.66 6.09 -6.99
CA GLU A 244 -9.72 6.82 -7.82
C GLU A 244 -8.30 6.30 -7.58
N TYR A 245 -7.51 6.21 -8.65
CA TYR A 245 -6.14 5.70 -8.59
C TYR A 245 -5.14 6.84 -8.75
N TYR A 246 -4.19 6.92 -7.82
CA TYR A 246 -3.09 7.88 -7.86
C TYR A 246 -1.76 7.15 -7.86
N PHE A 247 -0.76 7.74 -8.51
CA PHE A 247 0.56 7.15 -8.61
C PHE A 247 1.64 8.17 -8.27
N LEU A 248 2.70 7.68 -7.63
CA LEU A 248 4.00 8.35 -7.60
C LEU A 248 4.76 7.86 -8.81
N CYS A 249 5.07 8.77 -9.72
CA CYS A 249 5.79 8.47 -10.94
C CYS A 249 7.15 9.18 -11.00
N TYR A 250 8.05 8.52 -11.69
CA TYR A 250 9.37 8.97 -12.09
C TYR A 250 9.38 9.20 -13.61
N GLU A 251 9.96 10.31 -14.05
CA GLU A 251 10.30 10.58 -15.46
C GLU A 251 11.72 11.14 -15.57
N ASP A 252 12.37 10.87 -16.71
CA ASP A 252 13.63 11.52 -17.08
C ASP A 252 13.30 12.81 -17.84
N ALA A 253 13.56 13.97 -17.21
CA ALA A 253 13.35 15.28 -17.81
C ALA A 253 14.68 15.88 -18.28
N PRO A 254 14.73 16.62 -19.41
CA PRO A 254 15.94 17.34 -19.80
C PRO A 254 16.30 18.41 -18.76
N GLU A 255 17.57 18.52 -18.37
CA GLU A 255 18.09 19.63 -17.56
C GLU A 255 17.85 20.94 -18.34
N GLU A 256 17.10 21.89 -17.78
CA GLU A 256 16.94 23.19 -18.41
C GLU A 256 18.31 23.89 -18.42
N PRO A 257 18.78 24.40 -19.58
CA PRO A 257 20.05 25.09 -19.64
C PRO A 257 19.98 26.33 -18.74
N ALA A 258 20.94 26.46 -17.83
CA ALA A 258 21.05 27.64 -16.99
C ALA A 258 21.05 28.90 -17.87
N GLU A 259 20.02 29.73 -17.73
CA GLU A 259 19.98 31.05 -18.34
C GLU A 259 21.16 31.86 -17.78
N GLY A 260 22.20 32.07 -18.58
CA GLY A 260 23.28 32.99 -18.25
C GLY A 260 24.67 32.47 -18.62
N GLY A 261 25.11 32.80 -19.83
CA GLY A 261 26.48 32.58 -20.25
C GLY A 261 26.69 33.04 -21.68
N ASP A 262 26.67 34.35 -21.91
CA ASP A 262 27.11 34.96 -23.16
C ASP A 262 28.54 34.48 -23.47
N GLY A 263 28.68 33.61 -24.46
CA GLY A 263 29.96 33.04 -24.83
C GLY A 263 29.91 32.44 -26.21
N GLU A 264 30.15 33.26 -27.23
CA GLU A 264 30.39 32.83 -28.61
C GLU A 264 31.42 31.68 -28.65
N GLY A 265 31.01 30.52 -29.12
CA GLY A 265 31.89 29.38 -29.28
C GLY A 265 31.28 28.30 -30.18
N LYS A 266 31.63 28.35 -31.47
CA LYS A 266 31.36 27.31 -32.46
C LYS A 266 31.70 25.91 -31.93
N GLY A 267 30.74 24.99 -32.03
CA GLY A 267 30.95 23.57 -31.82
C GLY A 267 29.63 22.83 -31.80
N GLU A 268 29.24 22.29 -32.96
CA GLU A 268 28.13 21.36 -33.11
C GLU A 268 28.52 20.03 -32.43
N THR A 269 28.39 19.99 -31.12
CA THR A 269 28.32 18.77 -30.33
C THR A 269 26.95 18.77 -29.70
N VAL A 270 26.08 17.84 -30.13
CA VAL A 270 24.82 17.52 -29.45
C VAL A 270 25.18 17.24 -28.00
N ALA A 271 25.03 18.25 -27.14
CA ALA A 271 25.09 18.05 -25.71
C ALA A 271 23.96 17.06 -25.43
N ILE A 272 24.33 15.83 -25.07
CA ILE A 272 23.43 14.94 -24.37
C ILE A 272 23.13 15.71 -23.09
N GLY A 273 22.07 16.52 -23.12
CA GLY A 273 21.62 17.29 -21.98
C GLY A 273 21.45 16.30 -20.85
N ASN A 274 22.10 16.54 -19.72
CA ASN A 274 21.91 15.74 -18.52
C ASN A 274 20.40 15.56 -18.31
N MET A 275 19.95 14.32 -18.20
CA MET A 275 18.57 14.05 -17.84
C MET A 275 18.49 14.10 -16.32
N VAL A 276 17.63 14.95 -15.80
CA VAL A 276 17.33 15.07 -14.39
C VAL A 276 16.12 14.19 -14.08
N LYS A 277 16.26 13.38 -13.04
CA LYS A 277 15.15 12.60 -12.51
C LYS A 277 14.09 13.56 -12.00
N MET A 278 12.82 13.33 -12.34
CA MET A 278 11.72 14.14 -11.85
C MET A 278 10.64 13.23 -11.25
N TRP A 279 10.33 13.49 -9.98
CA TRP A 279 9.29 12.79 -9.24
C TRP A 279 8.02 13.63 -9.22
N SER A 280 6.89 12.97 -9.47
CA SER A 280 5.58 13.62 -9.43
C SER A 280 4.51 12.69 -8.88
N ILE A 281 3.47 13.29 -8.31
CA ILE A 281 2.23 12.59 -7.94
C ILE A 281 1.15 13.00 -8.93
N GLY A 282 0.40 12.03 -9.44
CA GLY A 282 -0.67 12.30 -10.40
C GLY A 282 -1.76 11.24 -10.35
N GLN A 283 -2.92 11.63 -10.86
CA GLN A 283 -4.10 10.77 -10.97
C GLN A 283 -4.02 9.96 -12.26
N TRP A 284 -4.39 8.69 -12.19
CA TRP A 284 -4.67 7.86 -13.34
C TRP A 284 -6.13 8.00 -13.73
N ILE A 285 -6.37 8.44 -14.96
CA ILE A 285 -7.71 8.67 -15.49
C ILE A 285 -7.85 7.85 -16.76
N GLN A 286 -8.65 6.79 -16.67
CA GLN A 286 -8.93 5.91 -17.80
C GLN A 286 -9.50 6.69 -18.98
N THR A 287 -8.96 6.43 -20.17
CA THR A 287 -9.46 7.00 -21.43
C THR A 287 -10.01 5.93 -22.36
N TYR A 288 -9.49 4.71 -22.29
CA TYR A 288 -9.97 3.57 -23.07
C TYR A 288 -9.67 2.25 -22.34
N PRO A 289 -10.62 1.31 -22.23
CA PRO A 289 -12.04 1.40 -22.60
C PRO A 289 -12.74 2.56 -21.89
N ASP A 290 -13.82 3.10 -22.45
CA ASP A 290 -14.52 4.22 -21.81
C ASP A 290 -15.16 3.71 -20.50
N PRO A 291 -14.76 4.23 -19.32
CA PRO A 291 -15.26 3.73 -18.04
C PRO A 291 -16.75 4.02 -17.83
N VAL A 292 -17.34 4.95 -18.58
CA VAL A 292 -18.77 5.31 -18.52
C VAL A 292 -19.60 4.39 -19.42
N ARG A 293 -19.00 3.87 -20.49
CA ARG A 293 -19.68 2.98 -21.43
C ARG A 293 -19.51 1.55 -20.96
N ASP A 294 -20.63 0.93 -20.63
CA ASP A 294 -20.68 -0.48 -20.24
C ASP A 294 -20.66 -1.40 -21.48
N ASP A 295 -19.53 -1.38 -22.22
CA ASP A 295 -19.29 -2.26 -23.37
C ASP A 295 -18.22 -3.30 -23.05
N ILE A 296 -18.68 -4.48 -22.62
CA ILE A 296 -17.82 -5.61 -22.26
C ILE A 296 -16.86 -6.03 -23.39
N TYR A 297 -17.20 -5.79 -24.66
CA TYR A 297 -16.32 -6.16 -25.77
C TYR A 297 -15.10 -5.25 -25.84
N GLU A 298 -15.25 -3.95 -25.57
CA GLU A 298 -14.10 -3.04 -25.47
C GLU A 298 -13.16 -3.49 -24.35
N TRP A 299 -13.72 -3.90 -23.21
CA TRP A 299 -12.93 -4.42 -22.07
C TRP A 299 -12.20 -5.73 -22.37
N VAL A 300 -12.88 -6.71 -22.98
CA VAL A 300 -12.28 -8.03 -23.27
C VAL A 300 -11.23 -7.94 -24.38
N LEU A 301 -11.43 -7.06 -25.37
CA LEU A 301 -10.50 -6.90 -26.49
C LEU A 301 -9.36 -5.92 -26.19
N CYS A 302 -9.46 -5.16 -25.10
CA CYS A 302 -8.42 -4.21 -24.71
C CYS A 302 -7.25 -4.94 -24.04
N TRP A 303 -6.18 -5.14 -24.82
CA TRP A 303 -4.93 -5.73 -24.31
C TRP A 303 -4.27 -4.89 -23.21
N VAL A 304 -4.29 -3.56 -23.35
CA VAL A 304 -3.74 -2.61 -22.38
C VAL A 304 -4.67 -1.40 -22.27
N PRO A 305 -5.26 -1.12 -21.09
CA PRO A 305 -6.05 0.08 -20.89
C PRO A 305 -5.22 1.34 -21.12
N GLN A 306 -5.79 2.31 -21.82
CA GLN A 306 -5.22 3.63 -21.99
C GLN A 306 -5.69 4.55 -20.88
N ALA A 307 -4.80 5.42 -20.42
CA ALA A 307 -5.13 6.43 -19.43
C ALA A 307 -4.23 7.65 -19.60
N ARG A 308 -4.73 8.78 -19.10
CA ARG A 308 -3.93 10.01 -18.92
C ARG A 308 -3.38 10.05 -17.49
N TYR A 309 -2.12 10.49 -17.38
CA TYR A 309 -1.52 10.86 -16.11
C TYR A 309 -1.77 12.34 -15.84
N HIS A 310 -2.76 12.65 -15.01
CA HIS A 310 -3.04 14.02 -14.61
C HIS A 310 -2.16 14.39 -13.40
N ARG A 311 -1.01 14.99 -13.70
CA ARG A 311 -0.02 15.41 -12.69
C ARG A 311 -0.61 16.46 -11.74
N LEU A 312 -0.57 16.17 -10.44
CA LEU A 312 -1.05 17.03 -9.36
C LEU A 312 0.09 17.81 -8.69
N LEU A 313 1.20 17.13 -8.42
CA LEU A 313 2.34 17.68 -7.69
C LEU A 313 3.65 17.30 -8.38
N CYS A 314 4.58 18.24 -8.46
CA CYS A 314 5.99 17.98 -8.77
C CYS A 314 6.79 17.99 -7.46
N LEU A 315 7.57 16.94 -7.20
CA LEU A 315 8.34 16.76 -5.96
C LEU A 315 9.84 17.04 -6.14
N GLY A 316 10.31 17.20 -7.39
CA GLY A 316 11.72 17.48 -7.70
C GLY A 316 12.52 16.21 -7.98
N GLY A 317 13.84 16.27 -7.77
CA GLY A 317 14.77 15.23 -8.24
C GLY A 317 15.08 14.08 -7.29
N GLU A 318 14.74 14.22 -6.01
CA GLU A 318 14.97 13.18 -5.01
C GLU A 318 13.73 12.30 -4.84
N GLU A 319 13.94 10.98 -4.73
CA GLU A 319 12.83 10.05 -4.46
C GLU A 319 12.29 10.31 -3.04
N PRO A 320 10.99 10.62 -2.89
CA PRO A 320 10.40 10.77 -1.57
C PRO A 320 10.28 9.41 -0.87
N SER A 321 10.39 9.41 0.46
CA SER A 321 10.02 8.24 1.27
C SER A 321 8.54 7.90 1.07
N ALA A 322 8.15 6.65 1.33
CA ALA A 322 6.76 6.21 1.16
C ALA A 322 5.81 7.01 2.05
N CYS A 323 6.26 7.35 3.26
CA CYS A 323 5.53 8.20 4.18
C CYS A 323 5.39 9.64 3.65
N ASN A 324 6.49 10.26 3.22
CA ASN A 324 6.46 11.64 2.72
C ASN A 324 5.59 11.75 1.47
N ALA A 325 5.72 10.81 0.53
CA ALA A 325 4.90 10.78 -0.68
C ALA A 325 3.40 10.66 -0.36
N THR A 326 3.05 9.82 0.62
CA THR A 326 1.66 9.70 1.09
C THR A 326 1.17 10.99 1.74
N ASP A 327 1.98 11.62 2.58
CA ASP A 327 1.62 12.89 3.22
C ASP A 327 1.46 14.03 2.19
N CYS A 328 2.28 14.06 1.14
CA CYS A 328 2.13 14.98 0.01
C CYS A 328 0.81 14.76 -0.75
N LEU A 329 0.46 13.50 -1.07
CA LEU A 329 -0.82 13.18 -1.71
C LEU A 329 -1.99 13.64 -0.83
N LEU A 330 -1.98 13.29 0.45
CA LEU A 330 -3.01 13.71 1.41
C LEU A 330 -3.13 15.24 1.46
N GLY A 331 -2.01 15.95 1.49
CA GLY A 331 -1.98 17.41 1.36
C GLY A 331 -2.68 17.90 0.10
N ALA A 332 -2.40 17.33 -1.06
CA ALA A 332 -3.06 17.71 -2.32
C ALA A 332 -4.57 17.43 -2.31
N LEU A 333 -5.00 16.27 -1.79
CA LEU A 333 -6.42 15.88 -1.79
C LEU A 333 -7.28 16.74 -0.87
N PHE A 334 -6.77 17.10 0.31
CA PHE A 334 -7.55 17.80 1.33
C PHE A 334 -7.33 19.32 1.37
N SER A 335 -6.25 19.85 0.77
CA SER A 335 -6.09 21.31 0.67
C SER A 335 -7.08 21.94 -0.32
N GLN A 336 -7.49 21.20 -1.35
CA GLN A 336 -8.43 21.68 -2.39
C GLN A 336 -9.89 21.82 -1.89
N GLN A 337 -10.25 21.21 -0.76
CA GLN A 337 -11.61 21.28 -0.21
C GLN A 337 -11.88 22.57 0.60
N SER A 338 -10.87 23.38 0.90
CA SER A 338 -10.99 24.57 1.76
C SER A 338 -11.39 25.87 1.04
N LEU A 339 -11.59 25.85 -0.30
CA LEU A 339 -11.76 27.08 -1.09
C LEU A 339 -13.20 27.35 -1.58
N VAL A 340 -14.20 26.57 -1.15
CA VAL A 340 -15.61 26.78 -1.51
C VAL A 340 -16.45 27.10 -0.28
N GLU A 341 -16.12 28.21 0.39
CA GLU A 341 -17.07 28.94 1.25
C GLU A 341 -16.56 30.38 1.43
N GLY A 342 -16.54 31.12 0.33
CA GLY A 342 -16.40 32.58 0.35
C GLY A 342 -17.77 33.23 0.58
N PRO A 343 -17.89 34.25 1.46
CA PRO A 343 -19.18 34.82 1.80
C PRO A 343 -19.75 35.57 0.61
N SER A 344 -20.99 35.22 0.24
CA SER A 344 -21.83 36.00 -0.65
C SER A 344 -21.93 37.43 -0.10
N ARG A 345 -21.25 38.36 -0.76
CA ARG A 345 -21.50 39.79 -0.60
C ARG A 345 -22.87 40.09 -1.18
N GLU A 346 -23.90 40.09 -0.34
CA GLU A 346 -25.11 40.83 -0.66
C GLU A 346 -24.93 42.29 -0.23
N THR A 347 -25.11 43.13 -1.24
CA THR A 347 -25.07 44.58 -1.20
C THR A 347 -26.42 45.06 -0.69
N THR A 348 -26.44 46.00 0.24
CA THR A 348 -27.59 46.91 0.40
C THR A 348 -27.07 48.30 0.65
#